data_AF-A0A7C7Y205-F1
#
_entry.id   AF-A0A7C7Y205-F1
#
_cell.length_a   1.000
_cell.length_b   1.000
_cell.length_c   1.000
_cell.angle_alpha   90.00
_cell.angle_beta   90.00
_cell.angle_gamma   90.00
#
_symmetry.space_group_name_H-M   'P 1'
#
loop_
_entity.id
_entity.type
_entity.pdbx_description
1 polymer ?
#
loop_
_entity_poly.entity_id
_entity_poly.type
_entity_poly.pdbx_seq_one_letter_code
_entity_poly.pdbx_strand_id
1 'polypeptide(L)'
;RRYNAFYRECVRRQLYLNGPEKIHLAKNPLWAGRVASLLESFPDARFVVNVRDPRDTIPSLLKLVKSGWSQMAWEESRQLNCLRILADQSWHSYRHPLECLDANPSTPGSVVDYRDLTSDPASTIESVYRELGLPVSDTFREILRSQGKRERDHTTRHSYSLSEFGLEGDVIREKLGDLFDRFEWDTEGEPLLETEFQGE
;
A
#
# COMPACT_ATOMS: atom_id res chain seq x y z
N ARG A 1 -19.97 10.06 -8.98
CA ARG A 1 -21.37 9.60 -8.78
C ARG A 1 -21.74 8.35 -9.59
N ARG A 2 -21.70 8.36 -10.94
CA ARG A 2 -22.10 7.16 -11.74
C ARG A 2 -21.24 5.91 -11.51
N TYR A 3 -19.92 6.06 -11.35
CA TYR A 3 -19.00 4.95 -11.09
C TYR A 3 -19.30 4.23 -9.75
N ASN A 4 -19.42 4.97 -8.65
CA ASN A 4 -19.68 4.34 -7.35
C ASN A 4 -21.08 3.75 -7.25
N ALA A 5 -22.08 4.35 -7.92
CA ALA A 5 -23.41 3.74 -8.01
C ALA A 5 -23.35 2.37 -8.69
N PHE A 6 -22.60 2.27 -9.80
CA PHE A 6 -22.35 0.98 -10.45
C PHE A 6 -21.60 0.01 -9.53
N TYR A 7 -20.53 0.47 -8.87
CA TYR A 7 -19.75 -0.38 -7.96
C TYR A 7 -20.58 -0.88 -6.76
N ARG A 8 -21.42 -0.02 -6.17
CA ARG A 8 -22.37 -0.40 -5.11
C ARG A 8 -23.31 -1.51 -5.56
N GLU A 9 -23.82 -1.44 -6.78
CA GLU A 9 -24.65 -2.49 -7.36
C GLU A 9 -23.87 -3.78 -7.64
N CYS A 10 -22.56 -3.71 -7.94
CA CYS A 10 -21.70 -4.90 -8.00
C CYS A 10 -21.53 -5.55 -6.62
N VAL A 11 -21.21 -4.76 -5.58
CA VAL A 11 -21.06 -5.25 -4.21
C VAL A 11 -22.36 -5.87 -3.72
N ARG A 12 -23.51 -5.24 -3.98
CA ARG A 12 -24.83 -5.76 -3.61
C ARG A 12 -25.08 -7.15 -4.21
N ARG A 13 -24.76 -7.34 -5.49
CA ARG A 13 -24.91 -8.65 -6.16
C ARG A 13 -23.94 -9.68 -5.59
N GLN A 14 -22.70 -9.30 -5.29
CA GLN A 14 -21.72 -10.20 -4.68
C GLN A 14 -22.16 -10.64 -3.28
N LEU A 15 -22.69 -9.74 -2.45
CA LEU A 15 -23.22 -10.09 -1.14
C LEU A 15 -24.46 -10.98 -1.24
N TYR A 16 -25.35 -10.74 -2.22
CA TYR A 16 -26.48 -11.62 -2.48
C TYR A 16 -26.04 -13.06 -2.82
N LEU A 17 -24.93 -13.23 -3.55
CA LEU A 17 -24.41 -14.54 -3.93
C LEU A 17 -23.57 -15.21 -2.83
N ASN A 18 -22.76 -14.44 -2.11
CA ASN A 18 -21.77 -14.96 -1.16
C ASN A 18 -22.31 -15.09 0.27
N GLY A 19 -23.44 -14.45 0.57
CA GLY A 19 -24.03 -14.38 1.90
C GLY A 19 -24.22 -12.92 2.33
N PRO A 20 -25.47 -12.44 2.53
CA PRO A 20 -25.73 -11.05 2.91
C PRO A 20 -25.20 -10.69 4.31
N GLU A 21 -24.89 -11.69 5.13
CA GLU A 21 -24.27 -11.55 6.45
C GLU A 21 -22.74 -11.43 6.41
N LYS A 22 -22.12 -11.62 5.24
CA LYS A 22 -20.66 -11.52 5.07
C LYS A 22 -20.22 -10.07 4.86
N ILE A 23 -18.95 -9.82 5.16
CA ILE A 23 -18.30 -8.55 4.84
C ILE A 23 -17.63 -8.69 3.48
N HIS A 24 -17.95 -7.78 2.56
CA HIS A 24 -17.26 -7.71 1.27
C HIS A 24 -15.85 -7.16 1.48
N LEU A 25 -14.83 -7.97 1.17
CA LEU A 25 -13.43 -7.57 1.15
C LEU A 25 -13.00 -7.30 -0.30
N ALA A 26 -12.44 -6.12 -0.54
CA ALA A 26 -11.86 -5.77 -1.83
C ALA A 26 -10.52 -5.07 -1.66
N LYS A 27 -9.58 -5.41 -2.54
CA LYS A 27 -8.25 -4.81 -2.61
C LYS A 27 -8.02 -4.26 -3.99
N ASN A 28 -7.87 -2.94 -4.10
CA ASN A 28 -7.52 -2.26 -5.34
C ASN A 28 -6.60 -1.07 -5.06
N PRO A 29 -5.33 -1.08 -5.52
CA PRO A 29 -4.39 0.01 -5.24
C PRO A 29 -4.85 1.37 -5.80
N LEU A 30 -5.67 1.39 -6.86
CA LEU A 30 -6.21 2.64 -7.42
C LEU A 30 -7.22 3.34 -6.49
N TRP A 31 -7.67 2.67 -5.43
CA TRP A 31 -8.58 3.27 -4.45
C TRP A 31 -7.88 4.19 -3.46
N ALA A 32 -6.55 4.14 -3.39
CA ALA A 32 -5.79 5.06 -2.55
C ALA A 32 -6.11 6.53 -2.90
N GLY A 33 -6.25 6.86 -4.18
CA GLY A 33 -6.67 8.19 -4.63
C GLY A 33 -8.19 8.44 -4.60
N ARG A 34 -9.00 7.58 -3.98
CA ARG A 34 -10.49 7.64 -4.01
C ARG A 34 -11.16 7.42 -2.67
N VAL A 35 -10.42 7.38 -1.56
CA VAL A 35 -10.94 7.06 -0.22
C VAL A 35 -12.13 7.96 0.15
N ALA A 36 -12.04 9.27 -0.05
CA ALA A 36 -13.15 10.20 0.22
C ALA A 36 -14.44 9.83 -0.54
N SER A 37 -14.31 9.42 -1.80
CA SER A 37 -15.46 9.04 -2.63
C SER A 37 -16.06 7.68 -2.23
N LEU A 38 -15.21 6.77 -1.75
CA LEU A 38 -15.66 5.49 -1.20
C LEU A 38 -16.42 5.71 0.11
N LEU A 39 -15.93 6.56 1.00
CA LEU A 39 -16.62 6.95 2.24
C LEU A 39 -18.02 7.52 1.96
N GLU A 40 -18.16 8.43 0.99
CA GLU A 40 -19.47 8.96 0.58
C GLU A 40 -20.44 7.85 0.13
N SER A 41 -19.92 6.82 -0.54
CA SER A 41 -20.76 5.78 -1.17
C SER A 41 -21.04 4.58 -0.27
N PHE A 42 -20.15 4.34 0.70
CA PHE A 42 -20.16 3.26 1.67
C PHE A 42 -19.78 3.84 3.06
N PRO A 43 -20.73 4.50 3.75
CA PRO A 43 -20.46 5.10 5.06
C PRO A 43 -20.07 4.09 6.14
N ASP A 44 -20.37 2.81 5.94
CA ASP A 44 -20.02 1.67 6.79
C ASP A 44 -18.69 0.98 6.37
N ALA A 45 -17.98 1.55 5.39
CA ALA A 45 -16.69 1.01 4.95
C ALA A 45 -15.63 1.10 6.03
N ARG A 46 -14.73 0.12 5.99
CA ARG A 46 -13.54 0.01 6.82
C ARG A 46 -12.32 0.02 5.92
N PHE A 47 -11.25 0.69 6.31
CA PHE A 47 -10.07 0.85 5.46
C PHE A 47 -8.82 0.24 6.08
N VAL A 48 -8.03 -0.46 5.27
CA VAL A 48 -6.66 -0.84 5.60
C VAL A 48 -5.76 -0.13 4.60
N VAL A 49 -4.92 0.77 5.10
CA VAL A 49 -3.95 1.52 4.30
C VAL A 49 -2.58 0.90 4.55
N ASN A 50 -2.11 0.10 3.60
CA ASN A 50 -0.75 -0.43 3.65
C ASN A 50 0.22 0.62 3.13
N VAL A 51 1.24 0.94 3.94
CA VAL A 51 2.31 1.86 3.59
C VAL A 51 3.64 1.11 3.52
N ARG A 52 4.49 1.53 2.58
CA ARG A 52 5.85 1.03 2.39
C ARG A 52 6.70 2.17 1.90
N ASP A 53 8.01 2.11 2.12
CA ASP A 53 8.96 3.08 1.59
C ASP A 53 8.67 3.40 0.10
N PRO A 54 8.34 4.66 -0.23
CA PRO A 54 8.06 5.09 -1.58
C PRO A 54 9.26 4.95 -2.53
N ARG A 55 10.50 4.88 -2.01
CA ARG A 55 11.71 4.59 -2.79
C ARG A 55 11.68 3.18 -3.39
N ASP A 56 10.96 2.25 -2.77
CA ASP A 56 10.76 0.90 -3.32
C ASP A 56 9.54 0.83 -4.24
N THR A 57 8.41 1.40 -3.81
CA THR A 57 7.11 1.15 -4.45
C THR A 57 6.92 1.94 -5.74
N ILE A 58 7.35 3.20 -5.78
CA ILE A 58 7.11 4.08 -6.93
C ILE A 58 7.91 3.60 -8.13
N PRO A 59 9.23 3.36 -8.04
CA PRO A 59 9.97 2.81 -9.18
C PRO A 59 9.45 1.44 -9.62
N SER A 60 9.08 0.57 -8.66
CA SER A 60 8.50 -0.74 -8.97
C SER A 60 7.21 -0.61 -9.79
N LEU A 61 6.34 0.34 -9.44
CA LEU A 61 5.12 0.63 -10.19
C LEU A 61 5.44 1.13 -11.60
N LEU A 62 6.34 2.11 -11.72
CA LEU A 62 6.74 2.69 -13.01
C LEU A 62 7.32 1.62 -13.94
N LYS A 63 8.16 0.73 -13.42
CA LYS A 63 8.75 -0.39 -14.16
C LYS A 63 7.70 -1.39 -14.62
N LEU A 64 6.77 -1.77 -13.75
CA LEU A 64 5.67 -2.67 -14.09
C LEU A 64 4.83 -2.13 -15.26
N VAL A 65 4.48 -0.85 -15.19
CA VAL A 65 3.68 -0.18 -16.22
C VAL A 65 4.45 -0.02 -17.53
N LYS A 66 5.70 0.43 -17.48
CA LYS A 66 6.60 0.53 -18.64
C LYS A 66 6.75 -0.82 -19.36
N SER A 67 6.94 -1.90 -18.59
CA SER A 67 7.04 -3.26 -19.14
C SER A 67 5.76 -3.68 -19.86
N GLY A 68 4.59 -3.41 -19.28
CA GLY A 68 3.31 -3.71 -19.91
C GLY A 68 3.09 -2.91 -21.20
N TRP A 69 3.40 -1.62 -21.21
CA TRP A 69 3.28 -0.76 -22.40
C TRP A 69 4.25 -1.13 -23.51
N SER A 70 5.47 -1.53 -23.15
CA SER A 70 6.46 -2.02 -24.12
C SER A 70 6.00 -3.30 -24.81
N GLN A 71 5.38 -4.23 -24.06
CA GLN A 71 4.78 -5.44 -24.65
C GLN A 71 3.62 -5.12 -25.61
N MET A 72 2.92 -4.01 -25.39
CA MET A 72 1.87 -3.52 -26.29
C MET A 72 2.41 -2.60 -27.41
N ALA A 73 3.73 -2.51 -27.58
CA ALA A 73 4.40 -1.69 -28.59
C ALA A 73 3.99 -0.21 -28.56
N TRP A 74 3.74 0.34 -27.37
CA TRP A 74 3.51 1.79 -27.22
C TRP A 74 4.78 2.56 -27.53
N GLU A 75 4.63 3.71 -28.19
CA GLU A 75 5.74 4.61 -28.51
C GLU A 75 6.42 5.13 -27.24
N GLU A 76 7.76 5.19 -27.25
CA GLU A 76 8.58 5.43 -26.06
C GLU A 76 8.36 6.82 -25.44
N SER A 77 8.26 7.88 -26.25
CA SER A 77 8.02 9.24 -25.78
C SER A 77 6.67 9.35 -25.06
N ARG A 78 5.64 8.66 -25.56
CA ARG A 78 4.34 8.53 -24.89
C ARG A 78 4.46 7.79 -23.56
N GLN A 79 5.22 6.69 -23.50
CA GLN A 79 5.45 5.98 -22.25
C GLN A 79 6.10 6.90 -21.21
N LEU A 80 7.18 7.58 -21.57
CA LEU A 80 7.90 8.50 -20.68
C LEU A 80 6.99 9.63 -20.17
N ASN A 81 6.16 10.22 -21.03
CA ASN A 81 5.19 11.24 -20.61
C ASN A 81 4.20 10.70 -19.57
N CYS A 82 3.60 9.53 -19.82
CA CYS A 82 2.65 8.92 -18.90
C CYS A 82 3.30 8.44 -17.59
N LEU A 83 4.55 7.97 -17.61
CA LEU A 83 5.30 7.58 -16.41
C LEU A 83 5.55 8.79 -15.49
N ARG A 84 5.86 9.96 -16.05
CA ARG A 84 5.99 11.21 -15.26
C ARG A 84 4.68 11.60 -14.57
N ILE A 85 3.55 11.50 -15.28
CA ILE A 85 2.22 11.75 -14.70
C ILE A 85 1.92 10.74 -13.60
N LEU A 86 2.25 9.47 -13.81
CA LEU A 86 2.01 8.41 -12.82
C LEU A 86 2.86 8.60 -11.56
N ALA A 87 4.10 9.04 -11.72
CA ALA A 87 4.95 9.39 -10.58
C ALA A 87 4.34 10.54 -9.77
N ASP A 88 3.86 11.59 -10.44
CA ASP A 88 3.20 12.72 -9.77
C ASP A 88 1.92 12.31 -9.02
N GLN A 89 1.11 11.44 -9.63
CA GLN A 89 -0.07 10.86 -8.99
C GLN A 89 0.27 9.95 -7.80
N SER A 90 1.49 9.43 -7.71
CA SER A 90 1.91 8.58 -6.61
C SER A 90 2.01 9.37 -5.30
N TRP A 91 2.41 10.65 -5.34
CA TRP A 91 2.44 11.50 -4.15
C TRP A 91 1.04 11.60 -3.51
N HIS A 92 0.04 11.91 -4.34
CA HIS A 92 -1.35 11.96 -3.91
C HIS A 92 -1.83 10.61 -3.37
N SER A 93 -1.45 9.51 -4.02
CA SER A 93 -1.88 8.16 -3.61
C SER A 93 -1.32 7.74 -2.25
N TYR A 94 -0.16 8.27 -1.84
CA TYR A 94 0.38 8.08 -0.50
C TYR A 94 -0.35 8.91 0.56
N ARG A 95 -0.64 10.18 0.25
CA ARG A 95 -1.21 11.14 1.21
C ARG A 95 -2.71 10.97 1.42
N HIS A 96 -3.46 10.86 0.32
CA HIS A 96 -4.92 10.96 0.34
C HIS A 96 -5.61 9.96 1.28
N PRO A 97 -5.20 8.67 1.36
CA PRO A 97 -5.80 7.75 2.32
C PRO A 97 -5.62 8.17 3.77
N LEU A 98 -4.42 8.65 4.12
CA LEU A 98 -4.07 9.07 5.47
C LEU A 98 -4.86 10.32 5.84
N GLU A 99 -4.85 11.33 4.98
CA GLU A 99 -5.63 12.57 5.16
C GLU A 99 -7.12 12.30 5.30
N CYS A 100 -7.68 11.35 4.52
CA CYS A 100 -9.09 10.98 4.62
C CYS A 100 -9.40 10.32 5.97
N LEU A 101 -8.54 9.45 6.48
CA LEU A 101 -8.75 8.80 7.78
C LEU A 101 -8.58 9.80 8.92
N ASP A 102 -7.55 10.66 8.85
CA ASP A 102 -7.29 11.70 9.85
C ASP A 102 -8.47 12.70 9.93
N ALA A 103 -9.09 13.03 8.78
CA ALA A 103 -10.28 13.88 8.71
C ALA A 103 -11.59 13.20 9.13
N ASN A 104 -11.62 11.87 9.23
CA ASN A 104 -12.82 11.08 9.56
C ASN A 104 -12.52 10.07 10.69
N PRO A 105 -12.22 10.53 11.92
CA PRO A 105 -11.77 9.66 13.02
C PRO A 105 -12.83 8.65 13.48
N SER A 106 -14.10 8.82 13.11
CA SER A 106 -15.16 7.84 13.37
C SER A 106 -15.17 6.66 12.39
N THR A 107 -14.46 6.77 11.26
CA THR A 107 -14.32 5.68 10.29
C THR A 107 -13.29 4.67 10.80
N PRO A 108 -13.64 3.37 10.93
CA PRO A 108 -12.67 2.35 11.27
C PRO A 108 -11.59 2.25 10.19
N GLY A 109 -10.35 2.55 10.57
CA GLY A 109 -9.20 2.57 9.68
C GLY A 109 -7.97 2.00 10.39
N SER A 110 -7.16 1.27 9.63
CA SER A 110 -5.87 0.75 10.08
C SER A 110 -4.79 1.15 9.09
N VAL A 111 -3.71 1.76 9.58
CA VAL A 111 -2.52 2.06 8.77
C VAL A 111 -1.46 1.03 9.11
N VAL A 112 -1.05 0.25 8.12
CA VAL A 112 -0.16 -0.90 8.30
C VAL A 112 1.14 -0.62 7.59
N ASP A 113 2.24 -0.54 8.34
CA ASP A 113 3.58 -0.55 7.75
C ASP A 113 3.90 -1.96 7.22
N TYR A 114 4.39 -2.01 5.99
CA TYR A 114 4.80 -3.27 5.36
C TYR A 114 5.88 -4.02 6.16
N ARG A 115 6.71 -3.31 6.93
CA ARG A 115 7.73 -3.92 7.81
C ARG A 115 7.10 -4.71 8.95
N ASP A 116 6.02 -4.21 9.54
CA ASP A 116 5.29 -4.93 10.59
C ASP A 116 4.62 -6.17 10.00
N LEU A 117 3.99 -6.02 8.83
CA LEU A 117 3.31 -7.12 8.15
C LEU A 117 4.28 -8.24 7.73
N THR A 118 5.51 -7.92 7.35
CA THR A 118 6.52 -8.91 6.94
C THR A 118 7.27 -9.52 8.13
N SER A 119 7.49 -8.78 9.21
CA SER A 119 8.19 -9.27 10.41
C SER A 119 7.29 -10.16 11.28
N ASP A 120 6.04 -9.77 11.51
CA ASP A 120 5.04 -10.55 12.23
C ASP A 120 3.64 -10.40 11.60
N PRO A 121 3.35 -11.16 10.53
CA PRO A 121 2.06 -11.10 9.86
C PRO A 121 0.89 -11.43 10.79
N ALA A 122 1.07 -12.36 11.72
CA ALA A 122 -0.02 -12.81 12.59
C ALA A 122 -0.43 -11.71 13.57
N SER A 123 0.55 -11.12 14.28
CA SER A 123 0.30 -10.01 15.21
C SER A 123 -0.25 -8.77 14.50
N THR A 124 0.28 -8.48 13.31
CA THR A 124 -0.18 -7.34 12.49
C THR A 124 -1.63 -7.49 12.09
N ILE A 125 -2.04 -8.67 11.57
CA ILE A 125 -3.43 -8.91 11.17
C ILE A 125 -4.38 -8.91 12.37
N GLU A 126 -3.98 -9.45 13.52
CA GLU A 126 -4.78 -9.35 14.75
C GLU A 126 -5.00 -7.89 15.19
N SER A 127 -3.99 -7.03 15.03
CA SER A 127 -4.09 -5.59 15.30
C SER A 127 -5.03 -4.87 14.33
N VAL A 128 -4.93 -5.17 13.03
CA VAL A 128 -5.87 -4.67 12.02
C VAL A 128 -7.31 -5.03 12.39
N TYR A 129 -7.58 -6.30 12.73
CA TYR A 129 -8.94 -6.72 13.10
C TYR A 129 -9.48 -5.96 14.32
N ARG A 130 -8.63 -5.73 15.33
CA ARG A 130 -8.99 -4.93 16.51
C ARG A 130 -9.35 -3.50 16.14
N GLU A 131 -8.52 -2.82 15.33
CA GLU A 131 -8.76 -1.43 14.88
C GLU A 131 -10.01 -1.30 14.01
N LEU A 132 -10.33 -2.34 13.24
CA LEU A 132 -11.54 -2.41 12.42
C LEU A 132 -12.80 -2.82 13.20
N GLY A 133 -12.68 -3.17 14.48
CA GLY A 133 -13.79 -3.68 15.29
C GLY A 133 -14.32 -5.03 14.80
N LEU A 134 -13.44 -5.87 14.23
CA LEU A 134 -13.78 -7.19 13.69
C LEU A 134 -13.40 -8.29 14.69
N PRO A 135 -14.26 -9.30 14.89
CA PRO A 135 -13.93 -10.42 15.75
C PRO A 135 -12.88 -11.33 15.08
N VAL A 136 -11.94 -11.81 15.88
CA VAL A 136 -10.95 -12.83 15.49
C VAL A 136 -11.33 -14.13 16.18
N SER A 137 -11.71 -15.16 15.42
CA SER A 137 -11.99 -16.49 15.98
C SER A 137 -10.70 -17.26 16.30
N ASP A 138 -10.77 -18.21 17.22
CA ASP A 138 -9.61 -19.06 17.57
C ASP A 138 -9.10 -19.85 16.36
N THR A 139 -10.00 -20.39 15.53
CA THR A 139 -9.65 -21.04 14.27
C THR A 139 -8.88 -20.10 13.34
N PHE A 140 -9.25 -18.82 13.27
CA PHE A 140 -8.54 -17.86 12.43
C PHE A 140 -7.15 -17.53 13.00
N ARG A 141 -7.01 -17.43 14.34
CA ARG A 141 -5.69 -17.26 15.00
C ARG A 141 -4.74 -18.42 14.68
N GLU A 142 -5.25 -19.65 14.67
CA GLU A 142 -4.44 -20.82 14.28
C GLU A 142 -3.97 -20.75 12.83
N ILE A 143 -4.85 -20.33 11.91
CA ILE A 143 -4.49 -20.12 10.51
C ILE A 143 -3.38 -19.07 10.40
N LEU A 144 -3.51 -17.92 11.06
CA LEU A 144 -2.50 -16.85 11.03
C LEU A 144 -1.13 -17.34 11.50
N ARG A 145 -1.09 -18.07 12.63
CA ARG A 145 0.16 -18.66 13.17
C ARG A 145 0.79 -19.68 12.21
N SER A 146 -0.02 -20.41 11.45
CA SER A 146 0.47 -21.39 10.48
C SER A 146 1.05 -20.73 9.22
N GLN A 147 0.48 -19.61 8.78
CA GLN A 147 0.90 -18.88 7.57
C GLN A 147 2.14 -18.02 7.83
N GLY A 148 2.26 -17.40 9.01
CA GLY A 148 3.46 -16.63 9.37
C GLY A 148 4.76 -17.45 9.39
N LYS A 149 4.67 -18.78 9.45
CA LYS A 149 5.81 -19.69 9.28
C LYS A 149 6.24 -19.91 7.83
N ARG A 150 5.35 -19.65 6.86
CA ARG A 150 5.60 -19.87 5.42
C ARG A 150 6.07 -18.62 4.69
N GLU A 151 5.69 -17.42 5.15
CA GLU A 151 5.99 -16.17 4.44
C GLU A 151 7.40 -15.58 4.71
N ARG A 152 8.17 -16.16 5.65
CA ARG A 152 9.54 -15.70 5.96
C ARG A 152 10.53 -15.80 4.79
N ASP A 153 10.18 -16.52 3.72
CA ASP A 153 11.11 -16.84 2.63
C ASP A 153 11.00 -15.91 1.40
N HIS A 154 10.17 -14.85 1.42
CA HIS A 154 10.00 -13.96 0.27
C HIS A 154 10.45 -12.52 0.57
N THR A 155 11.77 -12.28 0.49
CA THR A 155 12.31 -10.91 0.48
C THR A 155 12.95 -10.61 -0.86
N THR A 156 12.27 -9.86 -1.71
CA THR A 156 12.84 -9.33 -2.95
C THR A 156 13.28 -7.89 -2.71
N ARG A 157 14.58 -7.68 -2.44
CA ARG A 157 15.18 -6.34 -2.47
C ARG A 157 15.46 -5.98 -3.93
N HIS A 158 14.80 -4.94 -4.42
CA HIS A 158 15.12 -4.35 -5.71
C HIS A 158 15.55 -2.91 -5.46
N SER A 159 16.83 -2.59 -5.68
CA SER A 159 17.25 -1.20 -5.81
C SER A 159 16.85 -0.72 -7.21
N TYR A 160 16.00 0.29 -7.29
CA TYR A 160 15.59 0.89 -8.55
C TYR A 160 16.19 2.29 -8.67
N SER A 161 16.69 2.63 -9.86
CA SER A 161 17.16 3.99 -10.15
C SER A 161 16.01 4.81 -10.73
N LEU A 162 15.67 5.94 -10.12
CA LEU A 162 14.59 6.83 -10.60
C LEU A 162 14.94 7.60 -11.88
N SER A 163 16.24 7.76 -12.15
CA SER A 163 16.74 8.48 -13.33
C SER A 163 16.27 7.88 -14.65
N GLU A 164 16.00 6.56 -14.70
CA GLU A 164 15.49 5.88 -15.90
C GLU A 164 14.05 6.32 -16.28
N PHE A 165 13.37 7.03 -15.37
CA PHE A 165 12.02 7.56 -15.55
C PHE A 165 11.99 9.09 -15.67
N GLY A 166 13.16 9.74 -15.75
CA GLY A 166 13.28 11.19 -15.81
C GLY A 166 12.97 11.90 -14.48
N LEU A 167 13.11 11.18 -13.36
CA LEU A 167 13.07 11.74 -12.01
C LEU A 167 14.50 11.86 -11.50
N GLU A 168 14.93 13.10 -11.25
CA GLU A 168 16.27 13.43 -10.78
C GLU A 168 16.25 13.82 -9.30
N GLY A 169 17.34 13.52 -8.59
CA GLY A 169 17.48 13.80 -7.15
C GLY A 169 16.55 12.96 -6.26
N ASP A 170 16.54 13.26 -4.97
CA ASP A 170 15.63 12.62 -4.01
C ASP A 170 14.26 13.32 -3.98
N VAL A 171 13.64 13.46 -5.16
CA VAL A 171 12.32 14.09 -5.30
C VAL A 171 11.25 13.35 -4.50
N ILE A 172 11.43 12.04 -4.28
CA ILE A 172 10.55 11.25 -3.43
C ILE A 172 10.58 11.79 -2.00
N ARG A 173 11.78 11.95 -1.43
CA ARG A 173 11.92 12.52 -0.09
C ARG A 173 11.44 13.96 -0.03
N GLU A 174 11.72 14.77 -1.05
CA GLU A 174 11.24 16.16 -1.12
C GLU A 174 9.70 16.23 -1.06
N LYS A 175 9.02 15.36 -1.82
CA LYS A 175 7.55 15.39 -1.92
C LYS A 175 6.82 14.67 -0.80
N LEU A 176 7.47 13.73 -0.10
CA LEU A 176 6.85 12.89 0.94
C LEU A 176 7.58 12.94 2.29
N GLY A 177 8.43 13.94 2.54
CA GLY A 177 9.33 13.97 3.70
C GLY A 177 8.65 13.82 5.06
N ASP A 178 7.47 14.40 5.23
CA ASP A 178 6.64 14.22 6.43
C ASP A 178 6.21 12.75 6.65
N LEU A 179 5.99 11.99 5.57
CA LEU A 179 5.70 10.55 5.68
C LEU A 179 6.97 9.75 6.00
N PHE A 180 8.13 10.15 5.50
CA PHE A 180 9.38 9.54 5.93
C PHE A 180 9.64 9.75 7.42
N ASP A 181 9.33 10.95 7.94
CA ASP A 181 9.46 11.25 9.36
C ASP A 181 8.41 10.46 10.16
N ARG A 182 7.16 10.41 9.69
CA ARG A 182 6.05 9.66 10.32
C ARG A 182 6.31 8.16 10.42
N PHE A 183 6.91 7.58 9.38
CA PHE A 183 7.14 6.14 9.28
C PHE A 183 8.61 5.74 9.44
N GLU A 184 9.51 6.66 9.77
CA GLU A 184 10.93 6.36 10.00
C GLU A 184 11.56 5.52 8.87
N TRP A 185 11.41 5.97 7.63
CA TRP A 185 11.98 5.25 6.47
C TRP A 185 13.47 5.54 6.25
N ASP A 186 14.01 6.62 6.83
CA ASP A 186 15.44 6.95 6.68
C ASP A 186 16.39 6.09 7.51
N THR A 187 15.92 5.59 8.64
CA THR A 187 16.72 4.78 9.57
C THR A 187 17.14 3.43 8.99
N GLU A 188 16.67 3.07 7.79
CA GLU A 188 17.15 1.92 7.02
C GLU A 188 18.46 2.16 6.24
N GLY A 189 18.98 3.40 6.24
CA GLY A 189 20.13 3.81 5.42
C GLY A 189 21.51 3.84 6.10
N GLU A 190 21.63 3.63 7.42
CA GLU A 190 22.94 3.51 8.06
C GLU A 190 23.46 2.07 7.87
N PRO A 191 24.46 1.82 7.00
CA PRO A 191 25.19 0.57 7.08
C PRO A 191 25.80 0.51 8.47
N LEU A 192 25.53 -0.58 9.21
CA LEU A 192 26.25 -0.92 10.43
C LEU A 192 27.74 -0.74 10.12
N LEU A 193 28.36 0.27 10.72
CA LEU A 193 29.79 0.48 10.65
C LEU A 193 30.44 -0.84 11.05
N GLU A 194 31.05 -1.51 10.08
CA GLU A 194 31.92 -2.65 10.33
C GLU A 194 32.92 -2.20 11.36
N THR A 195 32.76 -2.74 12.56
CA THR A 195 33.65 -2.49 13.68
C THR A 195 35.00 -3.04 13.22
N GLU A 196 35.96 -2.16 13.00
CA GLU A 196 37.34 -2.53 12.72
C GLU A 196 37.83 -3.45 13.84
N PHE A 197 37.85 -4.76 13.58
CA PHE A 197 38.61 -5.70 14.39
C PHE A 197 40.09 -5.51 14.02
N GLN A 198 40.75 -4.61 14.75
CA GLN A 198 42.20 -4.64 14.95
C GLN A 198 42.55 -5.70 16.01
N GLY A 199 43.53 -6.54 15.71
CA GLY A 199 44.15 -7.49 16.67
C GLY A 199 44.71 -8.70 15.93
N GLU A 200 45.95 -8.59 15.46
CA GLU A 200 47.20 -9.18 16.05
C GLU A 200 47.53 -10.57 15.48
#